data_AF-A0A842UEQ6-F1
#
_entry.id   AF-A0A842UEQ6-F1
#
_cell.length_a   1.000
_cell.length_b   1.000
_cell.length_c   1.000
_cell.angle_alpha   90.00
_cell.angle_beta   90.00
_cell.angle_gamma   90.00
#
_symmetry.space_group_name_H-M   'P 1'
#
loop_
_entity.id
_entity.type
_entity.pdbx_description
1 polymer ?
#
loop_
_entity_poly.entity_id
_entity_poly.type
_entity_poly.pdbx_seq_one_letter_code
_entity_poly.pdbx_strand_id
1 'polypeptide(L)'
;MGEILSYRQGTGEVREYLDIVRGMAGLYRDTLPTVEASTFVYSPSGMGTFHDAEQLVGTISDEELFPNGCYLKLPFRLRVSIPDDRSLGVVESIAGEDAYEAPAGCRAFEFDRILIPSSELRQPWRHPTGKYGLSDLSTQLNQILEAIDRLKYGEVKEAQVSSLIFRYLHNASRSLSLKTGKLSTYLMSVRYPWSSKATAVLGRNLEPNWIEIHEDMANDLKVSTGDYVLVERFPCLGFMSTRIQRVRVTSDPEAKYVIRVSGNSLVSMNLDFDGDVIYIMSFHSEGARAELKKNFHDPHPRIKEVLDQLNDKKVPMTRTMNLQEMEMRSFQDMSPQEHAELNATSLAVKLWTGPVIALCYNLMRIVEGNIPYHQREAHINVEVFLDKVGNSVFSQKHGTKSLREECVEAVCLADFQALVKLGFPEDETKQLCGIIRKYAAKLGVRNDKELKAHYQRHVEEGRSNIINSIVRRFHKTYFATRANLHPLDLLEHLEAEPRDLVGFLVRQGLEIPEPEKKLAVA
;
A
#
# COMPACT_ATOMS: atom_id res chain seq x y z
N MET A 1 -14.23 -0.21 -13.44
CA MET A 1 -13.75 0.61 -12.31
C MET A 1 -14.87 1.20 -11.46
N GLY A 2 -16.00 1.64 -12.03
CA GLY A 2 -17.08 2.31 -11.27
C GLY A 2 -17.59 1.55 -10.03
N GLU A 3 -17.82 0.24 -10.14
CA GLU A 3 -18.35 -0.54 -9.01
C GLU A 3 -17.36 -0.69 -7.84
N ILE A 4 -16.09 -1.06 -8.09
CA ILE A 4 -15.13 -1.19 -6.99
C ILE A 4 -14.94 0.16 -6.29
N LEU A 5 -14.76 1.22 -7.09
CA LEU A 5 -14.44 2.54 -6.55
C LEU A 5 -15.62 3.18 -5.80
N SER A 6 -16.86 2.75 -6.03
CA SER A 6 -18.02 3.24 -5.26
C SER A 6 -18.03 2.78 -3.80
N TYR A 7 -17.25 1.74 -3.45
CA TYR A 7 -17.08 1.27 -2.07
C TYR A 7 -15.83 1.84 -1.39
N ARG A 8 -15.18 2.85 -1.98
CA ARG A 8 -14.01 3.49 -1.37
C ARG A 8 -14.41 4.15 -0.04
N GLN A 9 -13.60 3.91 0.99
CA GLN A 9 -13.80 4.42 2.36
C GLN A 9 -12.68 5.37 2.75
N GLY A 10 -12.85 6.15 3.82
CA GLY A 10 -11.76 6.92 4.47
C GLY A 10 -11.22 8.10 3.66
N THR A 11 -11.89 8.53 2.59
CA THR A 11 -11.47 9.70 1.79
C THR A 11 -11.57 11.01 2.57
N GLY A 12 -12.60 11.18 3.40
CA GLY A 12 -12.74 12.32 4.31
C GLY A 12 -11.58 12.38 5.32
N GLU A 13 -11.27 11.24 5.94
CA GLU A 13 -10.15 11.07 6.86
C GLU A 13 -8.82 11.50 6.21
N VAL A 14 -8.52 11.02 5.00
CA VAL A 14 -7.31 11.39 4.26
C VAL A 14 -7.25 12.89 3.99
N ARG A 15 -8.37 13.52 3.61
CA ARG A 15 -8.43 14.96 3.33
C ARG A 15 -8.14 15.79 4.58
N GLU A 16 -8.73 15.42 5.71
CA GLU A 16 -8.49 16.15 6.96
C GLU A 16 -7.05 16.05 7.43
N TYR A 17 -6.43 14.86 7.37
CA TYR A 17 -5.01 14.72 7.65
C TYR A 17 -4.13 15.52 6.68
N LEU A 18 -4.51 15.61 5.40
CA LEU A 18 -3.82 16.47 4.44
C LEU A 18 -3.96 17.95 4.79
N ASP A 19 -5.11 18.36 5.32
CA ASP A 19 -5.33 19.75 5.73
C ASP A 19 -4.58 20.12 7.02
N ILE A 20 -4.35 19.15 7.92
CA ILE A 20 -3.40 19.31 9.03
C ILE A 20 -2.00 19.63 8.47
N VAL A 21 -1.53 18.84 7.51
CA VAL A 21 -0.20 18.99 6.92
C VAL A 21 -0.10 20.28 6.06
N ARG A 22 -1.15 20.65 5.33
CA ARG A 22 -1.24 21.91 4.57
C ARG A 22 -1.16 23.15 5.44
N GLY A 23 -1.63 23.07 6.69
CA GLY A 23 -1.44 24.15 7.66
C GLY A 23 0.03 24.54 7.86
N MET A 24 0.96 23.57 7.78
CA MET A 24 2.42 23.84 7.84
C MET A 24 2.93 24.66 6.65
N ALA A 25 2.25 24.61 5.51
CA ALA A 25 2.53 25.41 4.32
C ALA A 25 1.78 26.76 4.32
N GLY A 26 1.04 27.08 5.40
CA GLY A 26 0.19 28.27 5.47
C GLY A 26 -1.10 28.18 4.64
N LEU A 27 -1.48 26.98 4.21
CA LEU A 27 -2.67 26.74 3.38
C LEU A 27 -3.86 26.38 4.28
N TYR A 28 -4.77 27.32 4.48
CA TYR A 28 -5.93 27.19 5.38
C TYR A 28 -7.26 27.18 4.61
N ARG A 29 -8.29 26.55 5.21
CA ARG A 29 -9.67 26.58 4.74
C ARG A 29 -10.35 27.84 5.28
N ASP A 30 -10.86 28.69 4.40
CA ASP A 30 -11.54 29.95 4.77
C ASP A 30 -12.81 29.73 5.62
N THR A 31 -13.37 28.52 5.59
CA THR A 31 -14.63 28.18 6.26
C THR A 31 -14.50 27.82 7.74
N LEU A 32 -13.28 27.61 8.27
CA LEU A 32 -13.08 27.18 9.65
C LEU A 32 -12.71 28.35 10.57
N PRO A 33 -13.30 28.46 11.77
CA PRO A 33 -12.98 29.53 12.70
C PRO A 33 -11.56 29.36 13.26
N THR A 34 -10.90 30.48 13.59
CA THR A 34 -9.67 30.48 14.38
C THR A 34 -9.99 30.80 15.83
N VAL A 35 -9.43 30.03 16.77
CA VAL A 35 -9.75 30.09 18.19
C VAL A 35 -8.48 30.07 19.03
N GLU A 36 -8.57 30.63 20.24
CA GLU A 36 -7.49 30.63 21.23
C GLU A 36 -7.49 29.32 22.03
N ALA A 37 -6.33 28.95 22.58
CA ALA A 37 -6.20 27.74 23.40
C ALA A 37 -7.12 27.72 24.62
N SER A 38 -7.46 28.89 25.18
CA SER A 38 -8.38 29.03 26.31
C SER A 38 -9.83 28.65 26.01
N THR A 39 -10.16 28.39 24.74
CA THR A 39 -11.49 27.90 24.33
C THR A 39 -11.72 26.45 24.77
N PHE A 40 -10.64 25.69 24.96
CA PHE A 40 -10.69 24.28 25.32
C PHE A 40 -10.42 24.08 26.80
N VAL A 41 -11.20 23.21 27.42
CA VAL A 41 -10.87 22.59 28.70
C VAL A 41 -9.88 21.46 28.40
N TYR A 42 -8.72 21.44 29.04
CA TYR A 42 -7.81 20.30 28.94
C TYR A 42 -7.76 19.57 30.29
N SER A 43 -7.84 18.24 30.24
CA SER A 43 -7.63 17.40 31.42
C SER A 43 -6.13 17.23 31.64
N PRO A 44 -5.58 17.54 32.83
CA PRO A 44 -4.17 17.32 33.12
C PRO A 44 -3.79 15.86 32.88
N SER A 45 -2.58 15.64 32.34
CA SER A 45 -1.99 14.35 31.99
C SER A 45 -1.97 13.29 33.13
N GLY A 46 -2.39 13.63 34.34
CA GLY A 46 -2.59 12.72 35.49
C GLY A 46 -3.97 12.05 35.59
N MET A 47 -4.92 12.33 34.70
CA MET A 47 -6.33 11.83 34.80
C MET A 47 -6.53 10.37 34.36
N GLY A 48 -5.47 9.63 34.02
CA GLY A 48 -5.55 8.24 33.56
C GLY A 48 -6.01 8.09 32.11
N THR A 49 -6.02 6.86 31.60
CA THR A 49 -6.34 6.54 30.18
C THR A 49 -7.84 6.51 29.88
N PHE A 50 -8.68 6.50 30.92
CA PHE A 50 -10.13 6.33 30.81
C PHE A 50 -10.86 7.50 31.46
N HIS A 51 -11.79 8.09 30.71
CA HIS A 51 -12.58 9.24 31.09
C HIS A 51 -14.07 8.88 31.14
N ASP A 52 -14.82 9.55 32.01
CA ASP A 52 -16.28 9.57 32.00
C ASP A 52 -16.76 10.66 31.02
N ALA A 53 -18.00 10.55 30.52
CA ALA A 53 -18.51 11.42 29.45
C ALA A 53 -18.51 12.91 29.85
N GLU A 54 -18.85 13.20 31.11
CA GLU A 54 -18.87 14.56 31.66
C GLU A 54 -17.49 15.22 31.67
N GLN A 55 -16.42 14.42 31.73
CA GLN A 55 -15.04 14.92 31.72
C GLN A 55 -14.56 15.32 30.33
N LEU A 56 -15.28 14.93 29.28
CA LEU A 56 -14.94 15.24 27.90
C LEU A 56 -15.59 16.53 27.40
N VAL A 57 -16.61 17.03 28.09
CA VAL A 57 -17.33 18.26 27.73
C VAL A 57 -16.39 19.45 27.75
N GLY A 58 -16.41 20.26 26.69
CA GLY A 58 -15.54 21.41 26.48
C GLY A 58 -14.10 21.07 26.11
N THR A 59 -13.73 19.79 26.01
CA THR A 59 -12.37 19.36 25.67
C THR A 59 -12.14 19.23 24.17
N ILE A 60 -10.89 18.97 23.77
CA ILE A 60 -10.57 18.64 22.36
C ILE A 60 -11.25 17.38 21.86
N SER A 61 -11.86 16.57 22.72
CA SER A 61 -12.59 15.36 22.35
C SER A 61 -14.10 15.51 22.45
N ASP A 62 -14.58 16.72 22.79
CA ASP A 62 -16.00 17.05 22.77
C ASP A 62 -16.50 17.08 21.32
N GLU A 63 -17.44 16.19 20.98
CA GLU A 63 -17.99 16.05 19.64
C GLU A 63 -18.87 17.24 19.23
N GLU A 64 -19.44 17.98 20.20
CA GLU A 64 -20.30 19.13 19.96
C GLU A 64 -19.51 20.43 19.79
N LEU A 65 -18.33 20.51 20.41
CA LEU A 65 -17.46 21.68 20.32
C LEU A 65 -16.67 21.66 18.99
N PHE A 66 -17.00 22.55 18.05
CA PHE A 66 -16.39 22.61 16.71
C PHE A 66 -16.50 21.26 15.95
N PRO A 67 -17.71 20.81 15.56
CA PRO A 67 -17.92 19.52 14.91
C PRO A 67 -17.18 19.42 13.56
N ASN A 68 -17.06 20.53 12.82
CA ASN A 68 -16.34 20.59 11.55
C ASN A 68 -14.83 20.91 11.69
N GLY A 69 -14.33 21.02 12.92
CA GLY A 69 -12.97 21.45 13.22
C GLY A 69 -12.80 22.97 13.31
N CYS A 70 -11.59 23.40 13.66
CA CYS A 70 -11.19 24.81 13.81
C CYS A 70 -9.67 24.97 13.72
N TYR A 71 -9.18 26.20 13.59
CA TYR A 71 -7.75 26.51 13.72
C TYR A 71 -7.41 26.97 15.13
N LEU A 72 -6.45 26.31 15.77
CA LEU A 72 -5.86 26.77 17.03
C LEU A 72 -4.80 27.82 16.74
N LYS A 73 -4.99 29.05 17.24
CA LYS A 73 -3.96 30.10 17.20
C LYS A 73 -2.78 29.73 18.08
N LEU A 74 -1.57 29.85 17.55
CA LEU A 74 -0.33 29.60 18.29
C LEU A 74 0.18 30.89 18.97
N PRO A 75 0.85 30.77 20.13
CA PRO A 75 1.39 31.92 20.86
C PRO A 75 2.57 32.61 20.15
N PHE A 76 3.21 31.94 19.19
CA PHE A 76 4.29 32.45 18.37
C PHE A 76 4.24 31.87 16.96
N ARG A 77 4.97 32.48 16.03
CA ARG A 77 5.10 31.99 14.65
C ARG A 77 6.16 30.90 14.56
N LEU A 78 5.85 29.86 13.79
CA LEU A 78 6.77 28.78 13.47
C LEU A 78 7.29 28.94 12.04
N ARG A 79 8.51 28.48 11.79
CA ARG A 79 9.18 28.52 10.50
C ARG A 79 9.73 27.15 10.14
N VAL A 80 9.61 26.80 8.85
CA VAL A 80 10.22 25.62 8.24
C VAL A 80 11.06 26.07 7.07
N SER A 81 12.34 25.72 7.07
CA SER A 81 13.27 26.04 6.00
C SER A 81 13.71 24.75 5.29
N ILE A 82 13.44 24.70 3.99
CA ILE A 82 13.77 23.60 3.10
C ILE A 82 14.92 24.04 2.19
N PRO A 83 16.14 23.50 2.37
CA PRO A 83 17.25 23.80 1.47
C PRO A 83 17.06 23.15 0.10
N ASP A 84 17.61 23.80 -0.94
CA ASP A 84 17.67 23.25 -2.30
C ASP A 84 18.51 21.97 -2.33
N ASP A 85 19.64 21.96 -1.59
CA ASP A 85 20.38 20.74 -1.29
C ASP A 85 19.73 20.00 -0.11
N ARG A 86 18.97 18.97 -0.45
CA ARG A 86 18.26 18.13 0.52
C ARG A 86 19.17 17.33 1.45
N SER A 87 20.49 17.23 1.18
CA SER A 87 21.43 16.57 2.09
C SER A 87 21.63 17.35 3.40
N LEU A 88 21.33 18.65 3.40
CA LEU A 88 21.45 19.54 4.57
C LEU A 88 20.31 19.36 5.58
N GLY A 89 19.24 18.64 5.21
CA GLY A 89 18.09 18.39 6.07
C GLY A 89 17.12 19.58 6.16
N VAL A 90 15.87 19.30 6.55
CA VAL A 90 14.86 20.34 6.79
C VAL A 90 15.07 20.92 8.19
N VAL A 91 14.99 22.25 8.30
CA VAL A 91 15.16 22.96 9.58
C VAL A 91 13.81 23.50 10.05
N GLU A 92 13.44 23.15 11.28
CA GLU A 92 12.20 23.56 11.94
C GLU A 92 12.55 24.45 13.14
N SER A 93 11.99 25.65 13.21
CA SER A 93 12.30 26.61 14.26
C SER A 93 11.12 27.54 14.59
N ILE A 94 11.30 28.34 15.63
CA ILE A 94 10.44 29.51 15.89
C ILE A 94 10.89 30.63 14.95
N ALA A 95 9.96 31.39 14.38
CA ALA A 95 10.27 32.52 13.52
C ALA A 95 10.78 33.70 14.37
N GLY A 96 11.95 34.25 14.02
CA GLY A 96 12.49 35.46 14.66
C GLY A 96 11.95 36.74 14.02
N GLU A 97 12.04 37.87 14.73
CA GLU A 97 11.59 39.18 14.23
C GLU A 97 12.46 39.70 13.05
N ASP A 98 13.74 39.32 12.98
CA ASP A 98 14.70 39.77 11.95
C ASP A 98 14.82 38.82 10.73
N ALA A 99 13.90 37.88 10.58
CA ALA A 99 13.97 36.80 9.58
C ALA A 99 13.52 37.24 8.16
N TYR A 100 13.88 38.43 7.69
CA TYR A 100 13.34 38.99 6.44
C TYR A 100 13.96 38.42 5.15
N GLU A 101 15.03 37.63 5.21
CA GLU A 101 15.54 36.92 4.04
C GLU A 101 15.69 35.43 4.33
N ALA A 102 15.04 34.60 3.51
CA ALA A 102 15.41 33.19 3.44
C ALA A 102 16.87 33.11 2.99
N PRO A 103 17.72 32.30 3.67
CA PRO A 103 19.07 32.05 3.19
C PRO A 103 19.00 31.67 1.71
N ALA A 104 19.88 32.25 0.88
CA ALA A 104 19.89 31.98 -0.55
C ALA A 104 19.91 30.45 -0.80
N GLY A 105 19.01 29.97 -1.65
CA GLY A 105 18.84 28.53 -1.92
C GLY A 105 18.01 27.75 -0.89
N CYS A 106 17.12 28.43 -0.16
CA CYS A 106 16.13 27.78 0.72
C CYS A 106 14.71 28.29 0.45
N ARG A 107 13.73 27.38 0.47
CA ARG A 107 12.30 27.71 0.55
C ARG A 107 11.90 27.78 2.02
N ALA A 108 11.24 28.87 2.44
CA ALA A 108 10.79 29.05 3.81
C ALA A 108 9.26 29.12 3.87
N PHE A 109 8.69 28.49 4.89
CA PHE A 109 7.25 28.49 5.18
C PHE A 109 7.05 28.94 6.62
N GLU A 110 6.11 29.85 6.85
CA GLU A 110 5.75 30.32 8.19
C GLU A 110 4.27 30.06 8.46
N PHE A 111 3.97 29.69 9.70
CA PHE A 111 2.59 29.46 10.14
C PHE A 111 2.42 29.83 11.61
N ASP A 112 1.20 30.24 11.95
CA ASP A 112 0.83 30.79 13.26
C ASP A 112 -0.40 30.11 13.86
N ARG A 113 -0.90 29.07 13.19
CA ARG A 113 -2.07 28.31 13.60
C ARG A 113 -1.96 26.87 13.11
N ILE A 114 -2.58 25.94 13.83
CA ILE A 114 -2.65 24.52 13.45
C ILE A 114 -4.11 24.07 13.37
N LEU A 115 -4.40 23.10 12.49
CA LEU A 115 -5.75 22.54 12.36
C LEU A 115 -6.06 21.61 13.54
N ILE A 116 -7.17 21.87 14.21
CA ILE A 116 -7.93 20.89 14.99
C ILE A 116 -8.98 20.32 14.04
N PRO A 117 -8.95 19.01 13.74
CA PRO A 117 -9.85 18.41 12.78
C PRO A 117 -11.29 18.28 13.30
N SER A 118 -12.17 17.77 12.45
CA SER A 118 -13.56 17.47 12.78
C SER A 118 -13.68 16.52 13.98
N SER A 119 -14.85 16.51 14.61
CA SER A 119 -15.16 15.60 15.71
C SER A 119 -14.99 14.13 15.30
N GLU A 120 -15.29 13.77 14.05
CA GLU A 120 -15.13 12.41 13.51
C GLU A 120 -13.69 11.89 13.66
N LEU A 121 -12.68 12.75 13.44
CA LEU A 121 -11.28 12.33 13.49
C LEU A 121 -10.70 12.26 14.90
N ARG A 122 -11.29 13.01 15.83
CA ARG A 122 -10.82 13.14 17.22
C ARG A 122 -11.73 12.44 18.23
N GLN A 123 -12.78 11.78 17.75
CA GLN A 123 -13.75 11.05 18.55
C GLN A 123 -13.07 10.08 19.52
N PRO A 124 -13.44 10.09 20.82
CA PRO A 124 -12.96 9.12 21.77
C PRO A 124 -13.53 7.72 21.46
N TRP A 125 -12.75 6.68 21.70
CA TRP A 125 -13.24 5.31 21.58
C TRP A 125 -13.93 4.87 22.88
N ARG A 126 -15.05 4.16 22.76
CA ARG A 126 -15.80 3.66 23.90
C ARG A 126 -15.30 2.28 24.33
N HIS A 127 -14.84 2.17 25.57
CA HIS A 127 -14.48 0.90 26.19
C HIS A 127 -15.75 0.11 26.58
N PRO A 128 -15.72 -1.23 26.57
CA PRO A 128 -16.84 -2.06 27.01
C PRO A 128 -17.35 -1.78 28.44
N THR A 129 -16.53 -1.19 29.31
CA THR A 129 -16.95 -0.77 30.66
C THR A 129 -17.80 0.50 30.68
N GLY A 130 -18.06 1.11 29.51
CA GLY A 130 -18.79 2.37 29.39
C GLY A 130 -17.92 3.62 29.47
N LYS A 131 -16.61 3.48 29.77
CA LYS A 131 -15.65 4.59 29.79
C LYS A 131 -15.13 4.94 28.40
N TYR A 132 -14.50 6.11 28.28
CA TYR A 132 -13.98 6.64 27.03
C TYR A 132 -12.45 6.74 27.08
N GLY A 133 -11.78 6.31 26.01
CA GLY A 133 -10.37 6.57 25.80
C GLY A 133 -10.16 7.58 24.67
N LEU A 134 -9.17 8.45 24.83
CA LEU A 134 -8.85 9.44 23.81
C LEU A 134 -8.22 8.78 22.58
N SER A 135 -8.45 9.37 21.41
CA SER A 135 -7.68 9.04 20.22
C SER A 135 -6.23 9.54 20.35
N ASP A 136 -5.31 8.97 19.58
CA ASP A 136 -3.92 9.44 19.53
C ASP A 136 -3.83 10.92 19.15
N LEU A 137 -4.73 11.37 18.27
CA LEU A 137 -4.78 12.75 17.80
C LEU A 137 -5.27 13.71 18.91
N SER A 138 -6.35 13.33 19.59
CA SER A 138 -6.85 14.07 20.77
C SER A 138 -5.80 14.14 21.87
N THR A 139 -5.04 13.06 22.09
CA THR A 139 -3.95 13.03 23.07
C THR A 139 -2.84 14.03 22.71
N GLN A 140 -2.42 14.08 21.45
CA GLN A 140 -1.40 15.02 20.99
C GLN A 140 -1.86 16.47 21.07
N LEU A 141 -3.10 16.75 20.67
CA LEU A 141 -3.66 18.09 20.75
C LEU A 141 -3.82 18.54 22.21
N ASN A 142 -4.26 17.66 23.12
CA ASN A 142 -4.31 17.95 24.56
C ASN A 142 -2.92 18.28 25.14
N GLN A 143 -1.87 17.55 24.73
CA GLN A 143 -0.49 17.88 25.14
C GLN A 143 -0.04 19.26 24.66
N ILE A 144 -0.44 19.65 23.45
CA ILE A 144 -0.16 20.99 22.91
C ILE A 144 -0.91 22.05 23.72
N LEU A 145 -2.20 21.84 24.00
CA LEU A 145 -3.01 22.77 24.79
C LEU A 145 -2.45 22.93 26.22
N GLU A 146 -2.11 21.83 26.90
CA GLU A 146 -1.47 21.85 28.22
C GLU A 146 -0.14 22.64 28.18
N ALA A 147 0.70 22.39 27.18
CA ALA A 147 1.98 23.07 27.05
C ALA A 147 1.84 24.57 26.73
N ILE A 148 0.85 24.97 25.93
CA ILE A 148 0.54 26.38 25.67
C ILE A 148 0.08 27.08 26.95
N ASP A 149 -0.74 26.42 27.77
CA ASP A 149 -1.19 27.02 29.02
C ASP A 149 -0.02 27.18 30.02
N ARG A 150 0.77 26.13 30.19
CA ARG A 150 1.99 26.13 31.04
C ARG A 150 3.05 27.15 30.58
N LEU A 151 3.11 27.46 29.28
CA LEU A 151 3.96 28.51 28.74
C LEU A 151 3.57 29.89 29.29
N LYS A 152 2.28 30.17 29.48
CA LYS A 152 1.81 31.46 30.03
C LYS A 152 2.31 31.70 31.46
N TYR A 153 2.50 30.62 32.21
CA TYR A 153 3.03 30.66 33.58
C TYR A 153 4.56 30.48 33.65
N GLY A 154 5.24 30.38 32.51
CA GLY A 154 6.70 30.21 32.44
C GLY A 154 7.21 28.84 32.89
N GLU A 155 6.34 27.83 32.99
CA GLU A 155 6.73 26.47 33.41
C GLU A 155 7.42 25.67 32.29
N VAL A 156 7.16 26.04 31.04
CA VAL A 156 7.77 25.44 29.85
C VAL A 156 8.28 26.54 28.91
N LYS A 157 9.26 26.20 28.07
CA LYS A 157 9.83 27.11 27.06
C LYS A 157 9.13 26.96 25.72
N GLU A 158 9.16 28.01 24.90
CA GLU A 158 8.59 28.00 23.54
C GLU A 158 9.12 26.83 22.70
N ALA A 159 10.42 26.50 22.83
CA ALA A 159 11.04 25.38 22.13
C ALA A 159 10.41 24.00 22.48
N GLN A 160 9.84 23.85 23.68
CA GLN A 160 9.14 22.61 24.06
C GLN A 160 7.77 22.55 23.39
N VAL A 161 7.05 23.68 23.34
CA VAL A 161 5.76 23.79 22.66
C VAL A 161 5.92 23.58 21.15
N SER A 162 6.92 24.21 20.53
CA SER A 162 7.20 24.04 19.10
C SER A 162 7.51 22.59 18.73
N SER A 163 8.29 21.87 19.57
CA SER A 163 8.58 20.45 19.37
C SER A 163 7.32 19.58 19.38
N LEU A 164 6.34 19.86 20.25
CA LEU A 164 5.07 19.15 20.27
C LEU A 164 4.23 19.43 19.01
N ILE A 165 4.20 20.68 18.56
CA ILE A 165 3.48 21.08 17.33
C ILE A 165 4.09 20.41 16.09
N PHE A 166 5.41 20.45 15.92
CA PHE A 166 6.06 19.76 14.80
C PHE A 166 5.83 18.24 14.88
N ARG A 167 5.90 17.63 16.08
CA ARG A 167 5.59 16.22 16.26
C ARG A 167 4.17 15.87 15.80
N TYR A 168 3.18 16.70 16.11
CA TYR A 168 1.81 16.54 15.64
C TYR A 168 1.72 16.55 14.10
N LEU A 169 2.38 17.51 13.44
CA LEU A 169 2.42 17.61 11.97
C LEU A 169 3.14 16.42 11.31
N HIS A 170 4.26 15.98 11.89
CA HIS A 170 5.00 14.79 11.45
C HIS A 170 4.19 13.52 11.63
N ASN A 171 3.48 13.37 12.74
CA ASN A 171 2.60 12.23 12.97
C ASN A 171 1.43 12.20 11.98
N ALA A 172 0.88 13.36 11.62
CA ALA A 172 -0.13 13.47 10.56
C ALA A 172 0.43 13.02 9.20
N SER A 173 1.61 13.52 8.81
CA SER A 173 2.31 13.09 7.57
C SER A 173 2.60 11.60 7.56
N ARG A 174 3.10 11.05 8.68
CA ARG A 174 3.39 9.62 8.83
C ARG A 174 2.12 8.77 8.78
N SER A 175 1.00 9.29 9.28
CA SER A 175 -0.30 8.59 9.23
C SER A 175 -0.86 8.52 7.82
N LEU A 176 -0.60 9.54 6.98
CA LEU A 176 -0.93 9.54 5.56
C LEU A 176 -0.03 8.59 4.75
N SER A 177 1.27 8.69 4.99
CA SER A 177 2.32 7.99 4.26
C SER A 177 2.63 6.60 4.84
N LEU A 178 3.64 5.89 4.30
CA LEU A 178 3.96 4.49 4.60
C LEU A 178 3.01 3.44 4.00
N LYS A 179 3.51 2.20 3.92
CA LYS A 179 2.76 1.04 3.40
C LYS A 179 1.40 0.81 4.09
N THR A 180 1.31 1.12 5.38
CA THR A 180 0.10 0.98 6.19
C THR A 180 -0.63 2.31 6.42
N GLY A 181 -0.17 3.39 5.78
CA GLY A 181 -0.77 4.71 5.89
C GLY A 181 -2.11 4.84 5.19
N LYS A 182 -2.81 5.92 5.51
CA LYS A 182 -4.15 6.22 5.02
C LYS A 182 -4.20 6.39 3.51
N LEU A 183 -3.17 6.93 2.85
CA LEU A 183 -3.11 7.00 1.39
C LEU A 183 -3.12 5.60 0.77
N SER A 184 -2.30 4.69 1.30
CA SER A 184 -2.27 3.30 0.81
C SER A 184 -3.56 2.55 1.14
N THR A 185 -4.09 2.70 2.35
CA THR A 185 -5.26 1.94 2.80
C THR A 185 -6.55 2.41 2.13
N TYR A 186 -6.73 3.72 1.93
CA TYR A 186 -8.01 4.28 1.49
C TYR A 186 -8.03 4.76 0.04
N LEU A 187 -6.89 5.16 -0.53
CA LEU A 187 -6.87 5.68 -1.90
C LEU A 187 -6.34 4.65 -2.92
N MET A 188 -5.47 3.73 -2.48
CA MET A 188 -4.91 2.68 -3.34
C MET A 188 -5.63 1.33 -3.22
N SER A 189 -6.45 1.13 -2.20
CA SER A 189 -7.18 -0.11 -1.98
C SER A 189 -8.63 0.14 -1.60
N VAL A 190 -9.47 -0.86 -1.85
CA VAL A 190 -10.87 -0.88 -1.44
C VAL A 190 -11.14 -2.20 -0.74
N ARG A 191 -11.75 -2.13 0.46
CA ARG A 191 -12.33 -3.32 1.10
C ARG A 191 -13.68 -3.59 0.45
N TYR A 192 -13.66 -4.42 -0.58
CA TYR A 192 -14.82 -4.68 -1.39
C TYR A 192 -15.78 -5.67 -0.69
N PRO A 193 -17.07 -5.32 -0.50
CA PRO A 193 -17.96 -6.09 0.38
C PRO A 193 -18.40 -7.43 -0.21
N TRP A 194 -18.44 -7.55 -1.54
CA TRP A 194 -18.83 -8.78 -2.24
C TRP A 194 -17.60 -9.66 -2.51
N SER A 195 -16.84 -9.93 -1.44
CA SER A 195 -15.65 -10.76 -1.50
C SER A 195 -15.58 -11.74 -0.33
N SER A 196 -14.99 -12.91 -0.57
CA SER A 196 -14.77 -13.94 0.44
C SER A 196 -13.41 -14.60 0.22
N LYS A 197 -12.94 -15.37 1.20
CA LYS A 197 -11.71 -16.15 1.10
C LYS A 197 -11.84 -17.46 1.86
N ALA A 198 -11.22 -18.51 1.34
CA ALA A 198 -11.12 -19.78 2.03
C ALA A 198 -9.92 -20.58 1.51
N THR A 199 -9.57 -21.65 2.22
CA THR A 199 -8.56 -22.60 1.76
C THR A 199 -9.02 -23.26 0.47
N ALA A 200 -8.14 -23.28 -0.53
CA ALA A 200 -8.38 -23.97 -1.78
C ALA A 200 -8.18 -25.48 -1.57
N VAL A 201 -9.11 -26.27 -2.11
CA VAL A 201 -8.98 -27.74 -2.14
C VAL A 201 -9.35 -28.26 -3.53
N LEU A 202 -8.88 -29.44 -3.91
CA LEU A 202 -9.25 -30.04 -5.19
C LEU A 202 -10.72 -30.49 -5.18
N GLY A 203 -11.53 -29.97 -6.09
CA GLY A 203 -12.89 -30.48 -6.27
C GLY A 203 -12.93 -31.80 -7.02
N ARG A 204 -13.88 -32.65 -6.68
CA ARG A 204 -14.15 -33.90 -7.42
C ARG A 204 -14.99 -33.58 -8.65
N ASN A 205 -14.51 -33.96 -9.84
CA ASN A 205 -15.24 -33.82 -11.11
C ASN A 205 -15.76 -32.38 -11.36
N LEU A 206 -14.94 -31.38 -11.06
CA LEU A 206 -15.20 -30.01 -11.49
C LEU A 206 -14.83 -29.84 -12.97
N GLU A 207 -15.72 -29.24 -13.74
CA GLU A 207 -15.40 -28.79 -15.09
C GLU A 207 -14.26 -27.77 -15.07
N PRO A 208 -13.47 -27.64 -16.16
CA PRO A 208 -12.43 -26.62 -16.24
C PRO A 208 -12.98 -25.21 -16.03
N ASN A 209 -12.23 -24.37 -15.30
CA ASN A 209 -12.61 -23.00 -14.94
C ASN A 209 -13.90 -22.88 -14.10
N TRP A 210 -14.18 -23.89 -13.28
CA TRP A 210 -15.19 -23.81 -12.24
C TRP A 210 -14.58 -23.88 -10.85
N ILE A 211 -15.22 -23.15 -9.94
CA ILE A 211 -15.08 -23.34 -8.50
C ILE A 211 -16.41 -23.83 -7.93
N GLU A 212 -16.34 -24.60 -6.85
CA GLU A 212 -17.50 -24.99 -6.05
C GLU A 212 -17.41 -24.38 -4.66
N ILE A 213 -18.51 -23.78 -4.22
CA ILE A 213 -18.65 -23.11 -2.93
C ILE A 213 -19.96 -23.51 -2.26
N HIS A 214 -19.97 -23.46 -0.92
CA HIS A 214 -21.16 -23.71 -0.14
C HIS A 214 -22.22 -22.61 -0.31
N GLU A 215 -23.50 -22.96 -0.15
CA GLU A 215 -24.64 -22.03 -0.22
C GLU A 215 -24.51 -20.81 0.71
N ASP A 216 -23.97 -20.99 1.93
CA ASP A 216 -23.68 -19.88 2.86
C ASP A 216 -22.78 -18.81 2.20
N MET A 217 -21.67 -19.24 1.59
CA MET A 217 -20.73 -18.35 0.91
C MET A 217 -21.34 -17.74 -0.36
N ALA A 218 -22.16 -18.51 -1.08
CA ALA A 218 -22.88 -18.03 -2.25
C ALA A 218 -23.91 -16.93 -1.90
N ASN A 219 -24.60 -17.07 -0.76
CA ASN A 219 -25.55 -16.09 -0.24
C ASN A 219 -24.84 -14.78 0.15
N ASP A 220 -23.71 -14.86 0.85
CA ASP A 220 -22.90 -13.70 1.24
C ASP A 220 -22.40 -12.94 -0.01
N LEU A 221 -21.94 -13.67 -1.03
CA LEU A 221 -21.46 -13.12 -2.29
C LEU A 221 -22.59 -12.75 -3.26
N LYS A 222 -23.84 -13.10 -2.95
CA LYS A 222 -25.01 -12.96 -3.82
C LYS A 222 -24.79 -13.53 -5.23
N VAL A 223 -24.28 -14.75 -5.30
CA VAL A 223 -24.04 -15.48 -6.55
C VAL A 223 -24.86 -16.77 -6.60
N SER A 224 -25.15 -17.23 -7.80
CA SER A 224 -25.83 -18.50 -8.07
C SER A 224 -24.99 -19.39 -8.97
N THR A 225 -25.35 -20.67 -9.07
CA THR A 225 -24.69 -21.60 -9.99
C THR A 225 -24.71 -21.06 -11.42
N GLY A 226 -23.53 -20.99 -12.03
CA GLY A 226 -23.30 -20.48 -13.38
C GLY A 226 -22.84 -19.02 -13.44
N ASP A 227 -22.91 -18.27 -12.34
CA ASP A 227 -22.36 -16.91 -12.27
C ASP A 227 -20.84 -16.88 -12.41
N TYR A 228 -20.31 -15.72 -12.81
CA TYR A 228 -18.88 -15.48 -12.99
C TYR A 228 -18.33 -14.69 -11.80
N VAL A 229 -17.22 -15.17 -11.24
CA VAL A 229 -16.47 -14.51 -10.18
C VAL A 229 -15.02 -14.32 -10.58
N LEU A 230 -14.36 -13.32 -10.02
CA LEU A 230 -12.91 -13.18 -10.08
C LEU A 230 -12.31 -13.93 -8.90
N VAL A 231 -11.35 -14.80 -9.16
CA VAL A 231 -10.60 -15.59 -8.17
C VAL A 231 -9.16 -15.12 -8.16
N GLU A 232 -8.61 -14.86 -6.99
CA GLU A 232 -7.23 -14.40 -6.77
C GLU A 232 -6.49 -15.35 -5.84
N ARG A 233 -5.23 -15.66 -6.17
CA ARG A 233 -4.26 -16.28 -5.24
C ARG A 233 -3.26 -15.23 -4.75
N PHE A 234 -2.94 -15.27 -3.46
CA PHE A 234 -1.86 -14.46 -2.90
C PHE A 234 -0.48 -15.14 -3.05
N PRO A 235 0.60 -14.43 -3.43
CA PRO A 235 0.66 -13.02 -3.80
C PRO A 235 0.15 -12.75 -5.23
N CYS A 236 -0.57 -11.64 -5.39
CA CYS A 236 -1.02 -11.18 -6.71
C CYS A 236 0.06 -10.33 -7.37
N LEU A 237 0.72 -10.88 -8.40
CA LEU A 237 1.75 -10.20 -9.19
C LEU A 237 1.27 -9.80 -10.59
N GLY A 238 -0.02 -9.95 -10.86
CA GLY A 238 -0.65 -9.59 -12.13
C GLY A 238 -1.81 -10.52 -12.48
N PHE A 239 -2.16 -10.54 -13.77
CA PHE A 239 -3.20 -11.39 -14.31
C PHE A 239 -2.92 -12.86 -14.02
N MET A 240 -1.66 -13.28 -13.87
CA MET A 240 -1.29 -14.68 -13.59
C MET A 240 -1.87 -15.22 -12.28
N SER A 241 -2.05 -14.36 -11.28
CA SER A 241 -2.61 -14.74 -9.98
C SER A 241 -4.13 -14.55 -9.92
N THR A 242 -4.78 -14.07 -10.99
CA THR A 242 -6.22 -13.79 -11.05
C THR A 242 -6.92 -14.51 -12.20
N ARG A 243 -8.10 -15.07 -11.96
CA ARG A 243 -8.85 -15.85 -12.97
C ARG A 243 -10.33 -15.54 -12.88
N ILE A 244 -11.00 -15.50 -14.02
CA ILE A 244 -12.46 -15.52 -14.04
C ILE A 244 -12.88 -17.00 -14.01
N GLN A 245 -13.71 -17.35 -13.04
CA GLN A 245 -14.18 -18.71 -12.81
C GLN A 245 -15.70 -18.72 -12.74
N ARG A 246 -16.32 -19.84 -13.11
CA ARG A 246 -17.75 -20.06 -12.91
C ARG A 246 -18.00 -20.67 -11.55
N VAL A 247 -19.13 -20.31 -10.94
CA VAL A 247 -19.52 -20.79 -9.62
C VAL A 247 -20.45 -21.99 -9.73
N ARG A 248 -20.18 -23.06 -9.00
CA ARG A 248 -21.12 -24.14 -8.68
C ARG A 248 -21.48 -24.04 -7.20
N VAL A 249 -22.76 -23.84 -6.89
CA VAL A 249 -23.23 -23.80 -5.50
C VAL A 249 -23.59 -25.21 -5.05
N THR A 250 -23.16 -25.58 -3.85
CA THR A 250 -23.44 -26.87 -3.22
C THR A 250 -23.91 -26.69 -1.78
N SER A 251 -24.65 -27.67 -1.26
CA SER A 251 -25.01 -27.78 0.16
C SER A 251 -24.16 -28.83 0.90
N ASP A 252 -23.07 -29.30 0.27
CA ASP A 252 -22.13 -30.24 0.89
C ASP A 252 -21.46 -29.61 2.13
N PRO A 253 -21.64 -30.17 3.34
CA PRO A 253 -21.03 -29.64 4.55
C PRO A 253 -19.50 -29.57 4.50
N GLU A 254 -18.83 -30.43 3.74
CA GLU A 254 -17.38 -30.40 3.56
C GLU A 254 -16.91 -29.19 2.75
N ALA A 255 -17.81 -28.54 1.99
CA ALA A 255 -17.52 -27.34 1.22
C ALA A 255 -17.72 -26.04 2.03
N LYS A 256 -18.20 -26.10 3.27
CA LYS A 256 -18.61 -24.92 4.05
C LYS A 256 -17.48 -23.93 4.31
N TYR A 257 -16.25 -24.40 4.50
CA TYR A 257 -15.08 -23.60 4.88
C TYR A 257 -13.94 -23.65 3.86
N VAL A 258 -14.21 -24.18 2.66
CA VAL A 258 -13.21 -24.36 1.61
C VAL A 258 -13.77 -23.90 0.27
N ILE A 259 -12.89 -23.59 -0.68
CA ILE A 259 -13.29 -23.40 -2.07
C ILE A 259 -12.69 -24.55 -2.86
N ARG A 260 -13.57 -25.36 -3.45
CA ARG A 260 -13.16 -26.47 -4.32
C ARG A 260 -12.84 -25.93 -5.70
N VAL A 261 -11.62 -26.13 -6.18
CA VAL A 261 -11.17 -25.65 -7.49
C VAL A 261 -11.06 -26.78 -8.50
N SER A 262 -11.26 -26.45 -9.78
CA SER A 262 -11.04 -27.37 -10.90
C SER A 262 -9.56 -27.73 -11.07
N GLY A 263 -9.29 -28.91 -11.65
CA GLY A 263 -7.93 -29.42 -11.84
C GLY A 263 -7.02 -28.54 -12.72
N ASN A 264 -7.57 -27.74 -13.64
CA ASN A 264 -6.76 -26.79 -14.43
C ASN A 264 -6.39 -25.50 -13.65
N SER A 265 -7.14 -25.18 -12.60
CA SER A 265 -6.83 -24.05 -11.71
C SER A 265 -5.56 -24.30 -10.89
N LEU A 266 -5.23 -25.57 -10.62
CA LEU A 266 -3.99 -25.99 -9.97
C LEU A 266 -2.75 -25.41 -10.65
N VAL A 267 -2.70 -25.53 -11.97
CA VAL A 267 -1.46 -25.24 -12.71
C VAL A 267 -1.40 -23.76 -13.06
N SER A 268 -2.50 -23.20 -13.56
CA SER A 268 -2.54 -21.80 -13.99
C SER A 268 -2.51 -20.79 -12.84
N MET A 269 -2.92 -21.16 -11.63
CA MET A 269 -2.77 -20.33 -10.43
C MET A 269 -1.61 -20.81 -9.54
N ASN A 270 -0.90 -21.86 -9.95
CA ASN A 270 0.19 -22.51 -9.20
C ASN A 270 -0.22 -22.86 -7.75
N LEU A 271 -1.38 -23.51 -7.60
CA LEU A 271 -1.87 -24.02 -6.31
C LEU A 271 -1.21 -25.38 -6.00
N ASP A 272 -0.86 -25.62 -4.74
CA ASP A 272 -0.29 -26.89 -4.26
C ASP A 272 -1.06 -27.51 -3.07
N PHE A 273 -2.10 -26.84 -2.58
CA PHE A 273 -3.03 -27.30 -1.54
C PHE A 273 -2.39 -27.63 -0.18
N ASP A 274 -1.21 -27.09 0.12
CA ASP A 274 -0.58 -27.23 1.44
C ASP A 274 -1.15 -26.27 2.51
N GLY A 275 -2.22 -25.55 2.16
CA GLY A 275 -2.79 -24.44 2.94
C GLY A 275 -3.07 -23.19 2.11
N ASP A 276 -2.81 -23.22 0.79
CA ASP A 276 -3.15 -22.15 -0.14
C ASP A 276 -4.56 -21.58 0.08
N VAL A 277 -4.65 -20.25 0.20
CA VAL A 277 -5.91 -19.51 0.34
C VAL A 277 -6.19 -18.75 -0.94
N ILE A 278 -7.42 -18.89 -1.44
CA ILE A 278 -7.91 -18.11 -2.58
C ILE A 278 -9.00 -17.14 -2.13
N TYR A 279 -9.01 -16.00 -2.79
CA TYR A 279 -9.98 -14.94 -2.61
C TYR A 279 -10.93 -14.95 -3.80
N ILE A 280 -12.22 -14.76 -3.55
CA ILE A 280 -13.23 -14.69 -4.60
C ILE A 280 -14.00 -13.39 -4.48
N MET A 281 -14.30 -12.78 -5.62
CA MET A 281 -15.00 -11.50 -5.71
C MET A 281 -16.14 -11.62 -6.74
N SER A 282 -17.33 -11.22 -6.33
CA SER A 282 -18.52 -11.13 -7.20
C SER A 282 -18.83 -9.68 -7.55
N PHE A 283 -19.31 -9.47 -8.77
CA PHE A 283 -19.67 -8.14 -9.28
C PHE A 283 -21.16 -8.12 -9.63
N HIS A 284 -21.80 -6.99 -9.33
CA HIS A 284 -23.26 -6.84 -9.38
C HIS A 284 -23.72 -5.74 -10.33
N SER A 285 -22.85 -4.83 -10.76
CA SER A 285 -23.18 -3.91 -11.84
C SER A 285 -23.29 -4.66 -13.17
N GLU A 286 -24.26 -4.26 -14.00
CA GLU A 286 -24.50 -4.88 -15.32
C GLU A 286 -23.24 -4.83 -16.20
N GLY A 287 -22.56 -3.67 -16.22
CA GLY A 287 -21.32 -3.49 -16.98
C GLY A 287 -20.19 -4.40 -16.51
N ALA A 288 -19.99 -4.57 -15.20
CA ALA A 288 -18.94 -5.45 -14.69
C ALA A 288 -19.24 -6.93 -14.96
N ARG A 289 -20.50 -7.35 -14.80
CA ARG A 289 -20.95 -8.71 -15.13
C ARG A 289 -20.76 -9.02 -16.62
N ALA A 290 -21.14 -8.09 -17.50
CA ALA A 290 -20.95 -8.23 -18.94
C ALA A 290 -19.46 -8.32 -19.32
N GLU A 291 -18.61 -7.49 -18.72
CA GLU A 291 -17.17 -7.51 -18.98
C GLU A 291 -16.50 -8.81 -18.49
N LEU A 292 -16.87 -9.31 -17.31
CA LEU A 292 -16.38 -10.61 -16.81
C LEU A 292 -16.79 -11.75 -17.73
N LYS A 293 -18.06 -11.80 -18.12
CA LYS A 293 -18.57 -12.82 -19.04
C LYS A 293 -17.85 -12.76 -20.39
N LYS A 294 -17.65 -11.55 -20.92
CA LYS A 294 -16.91 -11.34 -22.17
C LYS A 294 -15.47 -11.85 -22.06
N ASN A 295 -14.71 -11.41 -21.05
CA ASN A 295 -13.31 -11.82 -20.89
C ASN A 295 -13.16 -13.31 -20.52
N PHE A 296 -14.19 -13.94 -19.94
CA PHE A 296 -14.20 -15.39 -19.74
C PHE A 296 -14.30 -16.17 -21.06
N HIS A 297 -15.20 -15.75 -21.96
CA HIS A 297 -15.43 -16.45 -23.23
C HIS A 297 -14.44 -16.05 -24.33
N ASP A 298 -14.00 -14.80 -24.32
CA ASP A 298 -13.10 -14.20 -25.31
C ASP A 298 -11.96 -13.44 -24.61
N PRO A 299 -11.05 -14.15 -23.90
CA PRO A 299 -9.88 -13.54 -23.29
C PRO A 299 -8.94 -12.98 -24.36
N HIS A 300 -8.15 -11.96 -24.02
CA HIS A 300 -7.12 -11.44 -24.91
C HIS A 300 -6.21 -12.57 -25.42
N PRO A 301 -5.88 -12.64 -26.74
CA PRO A 301 -5.14 -13.77 -27.31
C PRO A 301 -3.83 -14.10 -26.59
N ARG A 302 -3.04 -13.08 -26.23
CA ARG A 302 -1.81 -13.26 -25.45
C ARG A 302 -2.04 -13.80 -24.04
N ILE A 303 -3.13 -13.41 -23.37
CA ILE A 303 -3.49 -14.00 -22.06
C ILE A 303 -3.78 -15.47 -22.26
N LYS A 304 -4.64 -15.81 -23.21
CA LYS A 304 -4.99 -17.20 -23.53
C LYS A 304 -3.75 -18.05 -23.80
N GLU A 305 -2.86 -17.58 -24.66
CA GLU A 305 -1.60 -18.27 -24.98
C GLU A 305 -0.76 -18.56 -23.71
N VAL A 306 -0.60 -17.58 -22.84
CA VAL A 306 0.16 -17.74 -21.59
C VAL A 306 -0.55 -18.72 -20.65
N LEU A 307 -1.88 -18.67 -20.54
CA LEU A 307 -2.66 -19.59 -19.72
C LEU A 307 -2.55 -21.04 -20.21
N ASP A 308 -2.66 -21.24 -21.52
CA ASP A 308 -2.54 -22.55 -22.16
C ASP A 308 -1.14 -23.11 -21.90
N GLN A 309 -0.08 -22.31 -22.13
CA GLN A 309 1.30 -22.70 -21.81
C GLN A 309 1.52 -23.05 -20.34
N LEU A 310 0.86 -22.36 -19.40
CA LEU A 310 0.93 -22.73 -17.99
C LEU A 310 0.24 -24.06 -17.74
N ASN A 311 -1.01 -24.21 -18.20
CA ASN A 311 -1.80 -25.41 -18.00
C ASN A 311 -1.12 -26.67 -18.57
N ASP A 312 -0.39 -26.53 -19.67
CA ASP A 312 0.32 -27.63 -20.32
C ASP A 312 1.58 -28.10 -19.56
N LYS A 313 2.16 -27.27 -18.68
CA LYS A 313 3.43 -27.58 -17.99
C LYS A 313 3.33 -28.69 -16.95
N LYS A 314 2.15 -28.95 -16.38
CA LYS A 314 1.95 -29.96 -15.34
C LYS A 314 0.62 -30.64 -15.52
N VAL A 315 0.62 -31.97 -15.62
CA VAL A 315 -0.60 -32.77 -15.44
C VAL A 315 -0.72 -33.08 -13.93
N PRO A 316 -1.79 -32.67 -13.24
CA PRO A 316 -1.96 -33.01 -11.83
C PRO A 316 -1.95 -34.53 -11.64
N MET A 317 -0.94 -35.04 -10.93
CA MET A 317 -0.90 -36.44 -10.52
C MET A 317 -1.43 -36.56 -9.10
N THR A 318 -2.61 -37.16 -8.94
CA THR A 318 -3.15 -37.46 -7.60
C THR A 318 -2.56 -38.78 -7.14
N ARG A 319 -1.62 -38.75 -6.18
CA ARG A 319 -1.11 -39.94 -5.51
C ARG A 319 -1.47 -39.86 -4.04
N THR A 320 -2.36 -40.73 -3.59
CA THR A 320 -2.62 -40.90 -2.16
C THR A 320 -1.46 -41.71 -1.60
N MET A 321 -0.73 -41.12 -0.65
CA MET A 321 0.38 -41.79 0.04
C MET A 321 0.13 -41.70 1.54
N ASN A 322 0.32 -42.81 2.25
CA ASN A 322 0.36 -42.80 3.70
C ASN A 322 1.76 -42.35 4.19
N LEU A 323 1.90 -42.06 5.49
CA LEU A 323 3.16 -41.57 6.06
C LEU A 323 4.33 -42.56 5.86
N GLN A 324 4.06 -43.87 5.85
CA GLN A 324 5.06 -44.89 5.57
C GLN A 324 5.50 -44.86 4.10
N GLU A 325 4.57 -44.69 3.17
CA GLU A 325 4.83 -44.57 1.73
C GLU A 325 5.56 -43.28 1.37
N MET A 326 5.38 -42.21 2.16
CA MET A 326 6.17 -40.98 2.05
C MET A 326 7.58 -41.11 2.66
N GLU A 327 7.90 -42.28 3.26
CA GLU A 327 9.12 -42.52 4.03
C GLU A 327 9.39 -41.46 5.10
N MET A 328 8.34 -40.78 5.59
CA MET A 328 8.47 -39.77 6.63
C MET A 328 8.90 -40.45 7.92
N ARG A 329 10.16 -40.25 8.30
CA ARG A 329 10.70 -40.64 9.60
C ARG A 329 10.57 -39.46 10.54
N SER A 330 10.28 -39.73 11.81
CA SER A 330 10.45 -38.73 12.85
C SER A 330 11.86 -38.15 12.75
N PHE A 331 11.98 -36.83 12.87
CA PHE A 331 13.28 -36.18 12.96
C PHE A 331 14.09 -36.88 14.06
N GLN A 332 15.34 -37.21 13.75
CA GLN A 332 16.29 -37.59 14.81
C GLN A 332 16.44 -36.40 15.75
N ASP A 333 16.83 -36.66 17.01
CA ASP A 333 17.14 -35.59 17.95
C ASP A 333 18.18 -34.65 17.34
N MET A 334 17.73 -33.45 16.96
CA MET A 334 18.58 -32.41 16.41
C MET A 334 19.21 -31.63 17.55
N SER A 335 20.49 -31.31 17.42
CA SER A 335 21.12 -30.34 18.31
C SER A 335 20.47 -28.95 18.13
N PRO A 336 20.53 -28.08 19.15
CA PRO A 336 20.07 -26.70 19.03
C PRO A 336 20.72 -25.94 17.86
N GLN A 337 21.96 -26.28 17.51
CA GLN A 337 22.69 -25.70 16.37
C GLN A 337 22.05 -26.09 15.03
N GLU A 338 21.81 -27.39 14.82
CA GLU A 338 21.18 -27.90 13.59
C GLU A 338 19.76 -27.35 13.42
N HIS A 339 19.02 -27.26 14.53
CA HIS A 339 17.70 -26.63 14.52
C HIS A 339 17.77 -25.13 14.20
N ALA A 340 18.79 -24.42 14.67
CA ALA A 340 19.01 -23.01 14.35
C ALA A 340 19.39 -22.81 12.87
N GLU A 341 20.22 -23.70 12.30
CA GLU A 341 20.60 -23.67 10.89
C GLU A 341 19.40 -23.93 9.95
N LEU A 342 18.60 -24.97 10.24
CA LEU A 342 17.36 -25.26 9.51
C LEU A 342 16.36 -24.11 9.58
N ASN A 343 16.21 -23.50 10.77
CA ASN A 343 15.36 -22.33 10.93
C ASN A 343 15.91 -21.11 10.19
N ALA A 344 17.22 -20.89 10.18
CA ALA A 344 17.84 -19.79 9.42
C ALA A 344 17.55 -19.91 7.92
N THR A 345 17.64 -21.13 7.35
CA THR A 345 17.30 -21.38 5.95
C THR A 345 15.81 -21.15 5.65
N SER A 346 14.92 -21.60 6.54
CA SER A 346 13.47 -21.42 6.38
C SER A 346 13.02 -19.96 6.57
N LEU A 347 13.61 -19.26 7.55
CA LEU A 347 13.40 -17.84 7.78
C LEU A 347 13.94 -16.99 6.64
N ALA A 348 15.01 -17.43 5.96
CA ALA A 348 15.55 -16.72 4.80
C ALA A 348 14.51 -16.55 3.69
N VAL A 349 13.68 -17.58 3.39
CA VAL A 349 12.62 -17.46 2.37
C VAL A 349 11.67 -16.30 2.72
N LYS A 350 11.15 -16.27 3.97
CA LYS A 350 10.25 -15.20 4.44
C LYS A 350 10.93 -13.83 4.44
N LEU A 351 12.21 -13.77 4.84
CA LEU A 351 13.00 -12.54 4.88
C LEU A 351 13.13 -11.91 3.48
N TRP A 352 13.30 -12.75 2.45
CA TRP A 352 13.56 -12.29 1.08
C TRP A 352 12.31 -12.10 0.22
N THR A 353 11.17 -12.72 0.57
CA THR A 353 9.91 -12.51 -0.15
C THR A 353 9.53 -11.03 -0.17
N GLY A 354 9.56 -10.35 0.97
CA GLY A 354 9.17 -8.93 1.06
C GLY A 354 9.96 -8.02 0.11
N PRO A 355 11.30 -8.01 0.16
CA PRO A 355 12.15 -7.23 -0.74
C PRO A 355 11.96 -7.52 -2.23
N VAL A 356 11.83 -8.79 -2.64
CA VAL A 356 11.64 -9.14 -4.06
C VAL A 356 10.27 -8.72 -4.55
N ILE A 357 9.23 -8.91 -3.76
CA ILE A 357 7.88 -8.45 -4.11
C ILE A 357 7.84 -6.92 -4.21
N ALA A 358 8.55 -6.21 -3.32
CA ALA A 358 8.70 -4.75 -3.42
C ALA A 358 9.43 -4.32 -4.71
N LEU A 359 10.45 -5.07 -5.14
CA LEU A 359 11.11 -4.86 -6.43
C LEU A 359 10.11 -5.04 -7.59
N CYS A 360 9.29 -6.10 -7.58
CA CYS A 360 8.27 -6.32 -8.61
C CYS A 360 7.26 -5.16 -8.68
N TYR A 361 6.77 -4.67 -7.53
CA TYR A 361 5.89 -3.50 -7.50
C TYR A 361 6.55 -2.25 -8.08
N ASN A 362 7.82 -2.00 -7.74
CA ASN A 362 8.57 -0.86 -8.25
C ASN A 362 8.79 -0.94 -9.76
N LEU A 363 9.13 -2.12 -10.29
CA LEU A 363 9.24 -2.35 -11.74
C LEU A 363 7.90 -2.13 -12.44
N MET A 364 6.80 -2.63 -11.87
CA MET A 364 5.46 -2.42 -12.42
C MET A 364 5.15 -0.92 -12.53
N ARG A 365 5.46 -0.11 -11.51
CA ARG A 365 5.28 1.35 -11.59
C ARG A 365 6.09 1.98 -12.73
N ILE A 366 7.37 1.59 -12.86
CA ILE A 366 8.26 2.08 -13.91
C ILE A 366 7.71 1.76 -15.29
N VAL A 367 7.24 0.52 -15.47
CA VAL A 367 6.65 0.08 -16.74
C VAL A 367 5.36 0.83 -17.05
N GLU A 368 4.44 0.94 -16.09
CA GLU A 368 3.17 1.67 -16.26
C GLU A 368 3.39 3.12 -16.69
N GLY A 369 4.46 3.77 -16.22
CA GLY A 369 4.83 5.12 -16.67
C GLY A 369 5.48 5.23 -18.04
N ASN A 370 5.67 4.12 -18.75
CA ASN A 370 6.24 4.09 -20.11
C ASN A 370 5.37 3.41 -21.13
N ILE A 371 4.56 2.46 -20.71
CA ILE A 371 3.69 1.68 -21.57
C ILE A 371 2.27 2.16 -21.34
N PRO A 372 1.66 2.89 -22.29
CA PRO A 372 0.27 3.29 -22.18
C PRO A 372 -0.66 2.09 -21.97
N TYR A 373 -1.70 2.23 -21.14
CA TYR A 373 -2.64 1.12 -20.82
C TYR A 373 -3.38 0.53 -22.02
N HIS A 374 -3.48 1.27 -23.14
CA HIS A 374 -4.06 0.72 -24.36
C HIS A 374 -3.16 -0.34 -25.03
N GLN A 375 -1.85 -0.38 -24.70
CA GLN A 375 -0.91 -1.40 -25.18
C GLN A 375 -0.96 -2.66 -24.31
N ARG A 376 -2.12 -3.31 -24.26
CA ARG A 376 -2.42 -4.44 -23.35
C ARG A 376 -1.40 -5.57 -23.42
N GLU A 377 -0.95 -5.93 -24.62
CA GLU A 377 0.03 -7.01 -24.83
C GLU A 377 1.36 -6.75 -24.12
N ALA A 378 1.86 -5.52 -24.18
CA ALA A 378 3.11 -5.15 -23.53
C ALA A 378 2.98 -5.17 -21.99
N HIS A 379 1.81 -4.82 -21.44
CA HIS A 379 1.52 -4.99 -20.01
C HIS A 379 1.50 -6.46 -19.60
N ILE A 380 0.80 -7.31 -20.37
CA ILE A 380 0.75 -8.77 -20.15
C ILE A 380 2.16 -9.37 -20.12
N ASN A 381 2.99 -9.02 -21.10
CA ASN A 381 4.36 -9.47 -21.22
C ASN A 381 5.24 -9.08 -20.01
N VAL A 382 5.08 -7.85 -19.52
CA VAL A 382 5.77 -7.40 -18.31
C VAL A 382 5.26 -8.15 -17.08
N GLU A 383 3.96 -8.37 -16.94
CA GLU A 383 3.41 -9.11 -15.80
C GLU A 383 3.94 -10.55 -15.76
N VAL A 384 4.08 -11.23 -16.90
CA VAL A 384 4.75 -12.54 -17.00
C VAL A 384 6.21 -12.47 -16.54
N PHE A 385 6.94 -11.42 -16.92
CA PHE A 385 8.30 -11.19 -16.44
C PHE A 385 8.32 -11.02 -14.90
N LEU A 386 7.44 -10.18 -14.36
CA LEU A 386 7.39 -9.87 -12.92
C LEU A 386 6.99 -11.08 -12.07
N ASP A 387 6.10 -11.94 -12.57
CA ASP A 387 5.74 -13.21 -11.93
C ASP A 387 6.98 -14.11 -11.79
N LYS A 388 7.78 -14.23 -12.85
CA LYS A 388 9.02 -15.01 -12.80
C LYS A 388 10.05 -14.42 -11.83
N VAL A 389 10.15 -13.08 -11.72
CA VAL A 389 10.98 -12.43 -10.69
C VAL A 389 10.47 -12.77 -9.30
N GLY A 390 9.16 -12.67 -9.05
CA GLY A 390 8.56 -12.99 -7.75
C GLY A 390 8.77 -14.44 -7.35
N ASN A 391 8.60 -15.37 -8.30
CA ASN A 391 8.79 -16.80 -8.10
C ASN A 391 10.25 -17.22 -7.93
N SER A 392 11.22 -16.32 -8.16
CA SER A 392 12.64 -16.59 -7.93
C SER A 392 12.99 -16.86 -6.47
N VAL A 393 12.18 -16.36 -5.51
CA VAL A 393 12.38 -16.56 -4.07
C VAL A 393 12.09 -18.01 -3.65
N PHE A 394 11.15 -18.66 -4.34
CA PHE A 394 10.74 -20.05 -4.06
C PHE A 394 11.59 -21.08 -4.80
N SER A 395 12.38 -20.64 -5.78
CA SER A 395 13.22 -21.50 -6.62
C SER A 395 14.67 -21.47 -6.12
N GLN A 396 14.98 -22.14 -5.01
CA GLN A 396 16.37 -22.25 -4.56
C GLN A 396 17.14 -23.28 -5.39
N LYS A 397 18.23 -22.86 -6.06
CA LYS A 397 19.23 -23.78 -6.61
C LYS A 397 20.20 -24.17 -5.50
N HIS A 398 20.51 -25.46 -5.40
CA HIS A 398 21.55 -25.98 -4.52
C HIS A 398 22.91 -25.34 -4.84
N GLY A 399 23.55 -24.68 -3.86
CA GLY A 399 25.01 -24.76 -3.72
C GLY A 399 25.87 -23.49 -3.64
N THR A 400 25.55 -22.35 -4.27
CA THR A 400 26.51 -21.20 -4.26
C THR A 400 25.92 -19.78 -4.34
N LYS A 401 24.84 -19.54 -5.09
CA LYS A 401 24.04 -18.29 -5.05
C LYS A 401 22.57 -18.65 -5.23
N SER A 402 21.69 -17.95 -4.52
CA SER A 402 20.25 -18.17 -4.69
C SER A 402 19.76 -17.60 -6.03
N LEU A 403 18.77 -18.22 -6.68
CA LEU A 403 18.19 -17.70 -7.93
C LEU A 403 17.70 -16.25 -7.76
N ARG A 404 17.22 -15.93 -6.56
CA ARG A 404 16.90 -14.58 -6.08
C ARG A 404 18.05 -13.60 -6.30
N GLU A 405 19.26 -13.93 -5.86
CA GLU A 405 20.43 -13.03 -5.93
C GLU A 405 20.77 -12.71 -7.37
N GLU A 406 20.89 -13.75 -8.20
CA GLU A 406 21.20 -13.59 -9.62
C GLU A 406 20.11 -12.77 -10.33
N CYS A 407 18.84 -13.02 -10.00
CA CYS A 407 17.72 -12.30 -10.60
C CYS A 407 17.68 -10.81 -10.19
N VAL A 408 17.79 -10.51 -8.88
CA VAL A 408 17.77 -9.13 -8.38
C VAL A 408 18.96 -8.32 -8.92
N GLU A 409 20.15 -8.93 -8.94
CA GLU A 409 21.36 -8.34 -9.51
C GLU A 409 21.16 -8.02 -11.00
N ALA A 410 20.72 -9.01 -11.78
CA ALA A 410 20.53 -8.84 -13.22
C ALA A 410 19.47 -7.77 -13.56
N VAL A 411 18.37 -7.71 -12.81
CA VAL A 411 17.36 -6.66 -12.94
C VAL A 411 17.95 -5.28 -12.62
N CYS A 412 18.64 -5.13 -11.47
CA CYS A 412 19.21 -3.85 -11.06
C CYS A 412 20.33 -3.36 -11.99
N LEU A 413 21.00 -4.27 -12.68
CA LEU A 413 22.01 -3.96 -13.69
C LEU A 413 21.44 -3.86 -15.11
N ALA A 414 20.14 -4.07 -15.29
CA ALA A 414 19.51 -4.21 -16.60
C ALA A 414 20.28 -5.17 -17.53
N ASP A 415 20.81 -6.26 -16.97
CA ASP A 415 21.67 -7.22 -17.67
C ASP A 415 20.81 -8.17 -18.50
N PHE A 416 20.69 -7.85 -19.78
CA PHE A 416 19.92 -8.63 -20.75
C PHE A 416 20.41 -10.08 -20.84
N GLN A 417 21.72 -10.29 -20.94
CA GLN A 417 22.28 -11.63 -21.15
C GLN A 417 22.11 -12.50 -19.91
N ALA A 418 22.29 -11.92 -18.71
CA ALA A 418 22.06 -12.64 -17.47
C ALA A 418 20.58 -13.06 -17.31
N LEU A 419 19.64 -12.16 -17.60
CA LEU A 419 18.20 -12.45 -17.54
C LEU A 419 17.79 -13.54 -18.55
N VAL A 420 18.25 -13.47 -19.80
CA VAL A 420 17.98 -14.52 -20.79
C VAL A 420 18.56 -15.87 -20.34
N LYS A 421 19.76 -15.90 -19.75
CA LYS A 421 20.36 -17.11 -19.18
C LYS A 421 19.55 -17.69 -18.00
N LEU A 422 18.88 -16.83 -17.23
CA LEU A 422 17.91 -17.23 -16.19
C LEU A 422 16.57 -17.70 -16.80
N GLY A 423 16.46 -17.72 -18.13
CA GLY A 423 15.32 -18.18 -18.91
C GLY A 423 14.21 -17.15 -19.06
N PHE A 424 14.49 -15.86 -18.86
CA PHE A 424 13.50 -14.82 -19.15
C PHE A 424 13.35 -14.67 -20.67
N PRO A 425 12.13 -14.42 -21.19
CA PRO A 425 11.90 -14.21 -22.61
C PRO A 425 12.73 -13.05 -23.19
N GLU A 426 13.30 -13.22 -24.38
CA GLU A 426 14.24 -12.24 -24.95
C GLU A 426 13.61 -10.88 -25.21
N ASP A 427 12.47 -10.82 -25.90
CA ASP A 427 11.85 -9.55 -26.31
C ASP A 427 11.38 -8.73 -25.10
N GLU A 428 10.74 -9.38 -24.14
CA GLU A 428 10.29 -8.78 -22.88
C GLU A 428 11.48 -8.29 -22.03
N THR A 429 12.55 -9.08 -21.96
CA THR A 429 13.78 -8.69 -21.26
C THR A 429 14.41 -7.47 -21.92
N LYS A 430 14.48 -7.45 -23.26
CA LYS A 430 15.01 -6.32 -24.02
C LYS A 430 14.22 -5.04 -23.76
N GLN A 431 12.90 -5.14 -23.76
CA GLN A 431 12.01 -4.01 -23.47
C GLN A 431 12.23 -3.46 -22.05
N LEU A 432 12.21 -4.33 -21.04
CA LEU A 432 12.37 -3.92 -19.64
C LEU A 432 13.75 -3.30 -19.39
N CYS A 433 14.82 -3.95 -19.83
CA CYS A 433 16.18 -3.44 -19.69
C CYS A 433 16.37 -2.11 -20.42
N GLY A 434 15.74 -1.93 -21.58
CA GLY A 434 15.70 -0.65 -22.30
C GLY A 434 15.03 0.47 -21.50
N ILE A 435 13.89 0.18 -20.87
CA ILE A 435 13.18 1.13 -19.99
C ILE A 435 14.05 1.50 -18.79
N ILE A 436 14.64 0.53 -18.09
CA ILE A 436 15.51 0.79 -16.93
C ILE A 436 16.68 1.69 -17.31
N ARG A 437 17.40 1.36 -18.40
CA ARG A 437 18.52 2.19 -18.90
C ARG A 437 18.08 3.61 -19.28
N LYS A 438 16.94 3.75 -19.95
CA LYS A 438 16.36 5.07 -20.30
C LYS A 438 16.13 5.94 -19.06
N TYR A 439 15.64 5.37 -17.96
CA TYR A 439 15.45 6.12 -16.71
C TYR A 439 16.74 6.36 -15.94
N ALA A 440 17.63 5.37 -15.89
CA ALA A 440 18.95 5.51 -15.29
C ALA A 440 19.71 6.68 -15.94
N ALA A 441 19.65 6.81 -17.26
CA ALA A 441 20.27 7.92 -17.98
C ALA A 441 19.73 9.30 -17.56
N LYS A 442 18.42 9.40 -17.28
CA LYS A 442 17.79 10.63 -16.73
C LYS A 442 18.23 10.95 -15.30
N LEU A 443 18.74 9.97 -14.56
CA LEU A 443 19.37 10.15 -13.24
C LEU A 443 20.87 10.43 -13.33
N GLY A 444 21.43 10.52 -14.54
CA GLY A 444 22.86 10.71 -14.75
C GLY A 444 23.68 9.41 -14.76
N VAL A 445 23.04 8.23 -14.75
CA VAL A 445 23.68 6.91 -14.90
C VAL A 445 23.50 6.44 -16.34
N ARG A 446 24.44 6.79 -17.21
CA ARG A 446 24.30 6.79 -18.68
C ARG A 446 24.82 5.53 -19.37
N ASN A 447 25.65 4.73 -18.71
CA ASN A 447 26.27 3.54 -19.29
C ASN A 447 26.35 2.38 -18.28
N ASP A 448 26.66 1.18 -18.78
CA ASP A 448 26.70 -0.04 -17.97
C ASP A 448 27.78 0.01 -16.88
N LYS A 449 28.88 0.75 -17.08
CA LYS A 449 29.94 0.92 -16.06
C LYS A 449 29.41 1.73 -14.88
N GLU A 450 28.71 2.83 -15.15
CA GLU A 450 28.08 3.65 -14.12
C GLU A 450 26.95 2.90 -13.41
N LEU A 451 26.19 2.08 -14.13
CA LEU A 451 25.13 1.26 -13.54
C LEU A 451 25.70 0.20 -12.58
N LYS A 452 26.79 -0.46 -12.99
CA LYS A 452 27.57 -1.37 -12.11
C LYS A 452 28.13 -0.64 -10.89
N ALA A 453 28.72 0.54 -11.06
CA ALA A 453 29.22 1.34 -9.94
C ALA A 453 28.09 1.80 -8.99
N HIS A 454 26.90 2.11 -9.53
CA HIS A 454 25.73 2.44 -8.72
C HIS A 454 25.22 1.22 -7.94
N TYR A 455 25.20 0.03 -8.54
CA TYR A 455 24.83 -1.21 -7.86
C TYR A 455 25.86 -1.60 -6.79
N GLN A 456 27.16 -1.44 -7.06
CA GLN A 456 28.20 -1.74 -6.08
C GLN A 456 28.05 -0.88 -4.81
N ARG A 457 27.80 0.43 -4.96
CA ARG A 457 27.49 1.30 -3.81
C ARG A 457 26.22 0.92 -3.06
N HIS A 458 25.23 0.33 -3.74
CA HIS A 458 24.05 -0.22 -3.06
C HIS A 458 24.44 -1.40 -2.17
N VAL A 459 25.27 -2.32 -2.66
CA VAL A 459 25.73 -3.50 -1.93
C VAL A 459 26.67 -3.14 -0.78
N GLU A 460 27.63 -2.23 -1.00
CA GLU A 460 28.67 -1.90 -0.02
C GLU A 460 28.22 -0.86 1.03
N GLU A 461 27.50 0.17 0.60
CA GLU A 461 27.15 1.32 1.45
C GLU A 461 25.67 1.31 1.87
N GLY A 462 24.87 0.33 1.42
CA GLY A 462 23.43 0.29 1.69
C GLY A 462 22.63 1.40 1.01
N ARG A 463 23.18 2.06 -0.02
CA ARG A 463 22.46 3.09 -0.80
C ARG A 463 21.25 2.51 -1.53
N SER A 464 20.35 3.35 -2.03
CA SER A 464 19.26 2.88 -2.90
C SER A 464 19.81 2.25 -4.18
N ASN A 465 19.24 1.11 -4.62
CA ASN A 465 19.50 0.58 -5.95
C ASN A 465 18.87 1.47 -7.04
N ILE A 466 19.21 1.22 -8.31
CA ILE A 466 18.74 2.06 -9.42
C ILE A 466 17.22 2.08 -9.53
N ILE A 467 16.55 0.95 -9.29
CA ILE A 467 15.09 0.83 -9.42
C ILE A 467 14.39 1.73 -8.38
N ASN A 468 14.85 1.70 -7.13
CA ASN A 468 14.35 2.56 -6.06
C ASN A 468 14.63 4.04 -6.36
N SER A 469 15.81 4.38 -6.88
CA SER A 469 16.15 5.75 -7.29
C SER A 469 15.23 6.26 -8.40
N ILE A 470 14.88 5.42 -9.37
CA ILE A 470 13.93 5.74 -10.44
C ILE A 470 12.54 6.01 -9.86
N VAL A 471 12.02 5.10 -9.03
CA VAL A 471 10.70 5.28 -8.39
C VAL A 471 10.65 6.58 -7.59
N ARG A 472 11.65 6.82 -6.73
CA ARG A 472 11.72 8.04 -5.92
C ARG A 472 11.69 9.32 -6.76
N ARG A 473 12.38 9.34 -7.90
CA ARG A 473 12.50 10.55 -8.72
C ARG A 473 11.30 10.79 -9.63
N PHE A 474 10.73 9.73 -10.20
CA PHE A 474 9.76 9.85 -11.30
C PHE A 474 8.35 9.36 -10.94
N HIS A 475 8.20 8.50 -9.93
CA HIS A 475 6.93 7.96 -9.47
C HIS A 475 6.60 8.52 -8.08
N LYS A 476 6.62 9.86 -7.99
CA LYS A 476 6.58 10.61 -6.72
C LYS A 476 5.36 10.27 -5.86
N THR A 477 4.16 10.20 -6.46
CA THR A 477 2.93 9.88 -5.73
C THR A 477 2.97 8.47 -5.14
N TYR A 478 3.38 7.47 -5.91
CA TYR A 478 3.55 6.11 -5.39
C TYR A 478 4.62 6.07 -4.29
N PHE A 479 5.76 6.74 -4.47
CA PHE A 479 6.80 6.81 -3.44
C PHE A 479 6.29 7.43 -2.13
N ALA A 480 5.48 8.49 -2.21
CA ALA A 480 4.86 9.13 -1.05
C ALA A 480 3.95 8.17 -0.26
N THR A 481 3.29 7.22 -0.92
CA THR A 481 2.47 6.20 -0.23
C THR A 481 3.29 5.10 0.45
N ARG A 482 4.63 5.16 0.38
CA ARG A 482 5.54 4.12 0.88
C ARG A 482 6.64 4.66 1.77
N ALA A 483 7.01 5.93 1.62
CA ALA A 483 8.12 6.57 2.32
C ALA A 483 7.64 7.38 3.52
N ASN A 484 8.48 7.48 4.57
CA ASN A 484 8.28 8.44 5.66
C ASN A 484 8.79 9.81 5.20
N LEU A 485 7.90 10.66 4.71
CA LEU A 485 8.26 11.99 4.20
C LEU A 485 7.98 13.08 5.22
N HIS A 486 8.85 14.10 5.23
CA HIS A 486 8.54 15.37 5.88
C HIS A 486 7.20 15.90 5.36
N PRO A 487 6.33 16.51 6.19
CA PRO A 487 4.99 16.93 5.78
C PRO A 487 4.94 17.75 4.47
N LEU A 488 5.83 18.74 4.33
CA LEU A 488 5.92 19.56 3.10
C LEU A 488 6.44 18.77 1.88
N ASP A 489 7.31 17.78 2.08
CA ASP A 489 7.76 16.91 0.99
C ASP A 489 6.65 15.97 0.54
N LEU A 490 5.82 15.49 1.47
CA LEU A 490 4.64 14.72 1.16
C LEU A 490 3.72 15.50 0.22
N LEU A 491 3.40 16.76 0.54
CA LEU A 491 2.58 17.62 -0.32
C LEU A 491 3.18 17.77 -1.72
N GLU A 492 4.47 18.08 -1.82
CA GLU A 492 5.16 18.23 -3.11
C GLU A 492 5.09 16.94 -3.95
N HIS A 493 5.17 15.76 -3.31
CA HIS A 493 5.09 14.49 -4.02
C HIS A 493 3.66 14.13 -4.46
N LEU A 494 2.64 14.55 -3.71
CA LEU A 494 1.24 14.32 -4.04
C LEU A 494 0.73 15.27 -5.15
N GLU A 495 1.31 16.46 -5.26
CA GLU A 495 1.00 17.42 -6.34
C GLU A 495 1.65 17.06 -7.68
N ALA A 496 2.62 16.14 -7.68
CA ALA A 496 3.28 15.68 -8.88
C ALA A 496 2.29 15.08 -9.89
N GLU A 497 2.60 15.23 -11.18
CA GLU A 497 1.83 14.59 -12.24
C GLU A 497 1.85 13.06 -12.08
N PRO A 498 0.67 12.40 -12.04
CA PRO A 498 0.60 10.95 -11.89
C PRO A 498 1.17 10.28 -13.15
N ARG A 499 2.05 9.30 -12.94
CA ARG A 499 2.69 8.55 -14.04
C ARG A 499 2.34 7.08 -14.06
N ASP A 500 1.62 6.57 -13.07
CA ASP A 500 1.29 5.16 -12.92
C ASP A 500 -0.12 5.01 -12.34
N LEU A 501 -0.71 3.81 -12.40
CA LEU A 501 -2.11 3.58 -12.01
C LEU A 501 -2.38 4.08 -10.60
N VAL A 502 -1.44 3.83 -9.69
CA VAL A 502 -1.56 4.24 -8.29
C VAL A 502 -1.57 5.75 -8.17
N GLY A 503 -0.67 6.44 -8.86
CA GLY A 503 -0.68 7.90 -8.94
C GLY A 503 -2.03 8.44 -9.41
N PHE A 504 -2.60 7.85 -10.46
CA PHE A 504 -3.92 8.23 -10.97
C PHE A 504 -5.04 7.98 -9.95
N LEU A 505 -5.06 6.81 -9.31
CA LEU A 505 -6.07 6.45 -8.31
C LEU A 505 -6.03 7.34 -7.07
N VAL A 506 -4.81 7.67 -6.61
CA VAL A 506 -4.60 8.61 -5.50
C VAL A 506 -5.12 9.98 -5.88
N ARG A 507 -4.72 10.51 -7.06
CA ARG A 507 -5.18 11.83 -7.52
C ARG A 507 -6.71 11.90 -7.64
N GLN A 508 -7.33 10.89 -8.25
CA GLN A 508 -8.78 10.80 -8.33
C GLN A 508 -9.45 10.72 -6.95
N GLY A 509 -8.83 10.03 -5.99
CA GLY A 509 -9.34 9.96 -4.61
C GLY A 509 -9.22 11.28 -3.84
N LEU A 510 -8.25 12.12 -4.21
CA LEU A 510 -8.03 13.43 -3.62
C LEU A 510 -8.93 14.51 -4.23
N GLU A 511 -9.34 14.36 -5.49
CA GLU A 511 -10.31 15.25 -6.14
C GLU A 511 -11.61 15.30 -5.34
N ILE A 512 -12.09 16.51 -5.06
CA ILE A 512 -13.39 16.74 -4.45
C ILE A 512 -14.41 16.43 -5.53
N PRO A 513 -15.32 15.44 -5.35
CA PRO A 513 -16.44 15.35 -6.26
C PRO A 513 -17.18 16.69 -6.16
N GLU A 514 -17.23 17.45 -7.25
CA GLU A 514 -18.21 18.52 -7.34
C GLU A 514 -19.55 17.88 -6.97
N PRO A 515 -20.32 18.45 -6.03
CA PRO A 515 -21.65 17.93 -5.78
C PRO A 515 -22.35 17.91 -7.12
N GLU A 516 -22.83 16.72 -7.53
CA GLU A 516 -23.59 16.58 -8.77
C GLU A 516 -24.60 17.72 -8.79
N LYS A 517 -24.40 18.68 -9.70
CA LYS A 517 -25.45 19.62 -10.06
C LYS A 517 -26.55 18.74 -10.63
N LYS A 518 -27.44 18.26 -9.76
CA LYS A 518 -28.78 17.88 -10.16
C LYS A 518 -29.31 19.15 -10.81
N LEU A 519 -29.26 19.17 -12.14
CA LEU A 519 -30.05 20.07 -12.95
C LEU A 519 -31.45 19.92 -12.38
N ALA A 520 -31.88 20.95 -11.64
CA ALA A 520 -33.27 21.11 -11.30
C ALA A 520 -33.99 21.16 -12.64
N VAL A 521 -34.61 20.04 -13.00
CA VAL A 521 -35.57 19.99 -14.09
C VAL A 521 -36.71 20.89 -13.62
N ALA A 522 -36.77 22.08 -14.22
CA ALA A 522 -37.97 22.90 -14.24
C ALA A 522 -38.89 22.40 -15.35
#